data_AF-A0A6P4E8U9-F1
#
_entry.id   AF-A0A6P4E8U9-F1
#
_cell.length_a   1.000
_cell.length_b   1.000
_cell.length_c   1.000
_cell.angle_alpha   90.00
_cell.angle_beta   90.00
_cell.angle_gamma   90.00
#
_symmetry.space_group_name_H-M   'P 1'
#
loop_
_entity.id
_entity.type
_entity.pdbx_description
1 polymer ?
#
loop_
_entity_poly.entity_id
_entity_poly.type
_entity_poly.pdbx_seq_one_letter_code
_entity_poly.pdbx_strand_id
1 'polypeptide(L)'
;MYDAVFVLVEAFNRILRKKPDQFRSNHLQRRSHGGSSSSSATGTNESSALLDCNTSKGWVTPWEQGEKISRVLRKVEIDGLSGEIRFDEDGRRINYTLHVVEMSVNSTLQQVAEWRDDAGLLPLHSHSYATSSRSA
;
A
#
# COMPACT_ATOMS: atom_id res chain seq x y z
N MET A 1 -1.97 8.64 2.26
CA MET A 1 -2.80 8.45 1.05
C MET A 1 -2.06 8.83 -0.22
N TYR A 2 -1.36 9.97 -0.29
CA TYR A 2 -0.60 10.40 -1.48
C TYR A 2 0.34 9.31 -2.02
N ASP A 3 1.23 8.82 -1.15
CA ASP A 3 2.20 7.78 -1.47
C ASP A 3 1.57 6.48 -2.01
N ALA A 4 0.42 6.09 -1.46
CA ALA A 4 -0.31 4.90 -1.92
C ALA A 4 -0.78 5.03 -3.37
N VAL A 5 -1.24 6.22 -3.77
CA VAL A 5 -1.61 6.49 -5.17
C VAL A 5 -0.38 6.42 -6.07
N PHE A 6 0.76 6.95 -5.61
CA PHE A 6 1.99 6.90 -6.39
C PHE A 6 2.49 5.46 -6.58
N VAL A 7 2.41 4.61 -5.54
CA VAL A 7 2.68 3.17 -5.63
C VAL A 7 1.78 2.50 -6.69
N LEU A 8 0.48 2.81 -6.68
CA LEU A 8 -0.45 2.27 -7.69
C LEU A 8 -0.05 2.70 -9.10
N VAL A 9 0.23 3.99 -9.31
CA VAL A 9 0.63 4.52 -10.62
C VAL A 9 1.90 3.84 -11.12
N GLU A 10 2.92 3.71 -10.27
CA GLU A 10 4.17 3.06 -10.63
C GLU A 10 3.97 1.58 -10.97
N ALA A 11 3.20 0.84 -10.17
CA ALA A 11 2.88 -0.56 -10.44
C ALA A 11 2.12 -0.76 -11.76
N PHE A 12 1.07 0.04 -12.01
CA PHE A 12 0.29 -0.07 -13.24
C PHE A 12 1.06 0.39 -14.47
N ASN A 13 1.92 1.40 -14.35
CA ASN A 13 2.84 1.78 -15.43
C ASN A 13 3.76 0.62 -15.82
N ARG A 14 4.33 -0.11 -14.84
CA ARG A 14 5.14 -1.31 -15.10
C ARG A 14 4.34 -2.41 -15.80
N ILE A 15 3.10 -2.65 -15.37
CA ILE A 15 2.22 -3.67 -15.97
C ILE A 15 1.89 -3.32 -17.42
N LEU A 16 1.42 -2.09 -17.66
CA LEU A 16 0.91 -1.65 -18.96
C LEU A 16 2.02 -1.40 -19.98
N ARG A 17 3.22 -0.96 -19.55
CA ARG A 17 4.39 -0.90 -20.45
C ARG A 17 4.79 -2.28 -20.97
N LYS A 18 4.64 -3.32 -20.15
CA LYS A 18 4.97 -4.70 -20.54
C LYS A 18 3.88 -5.34 -21.40
N LYS A 19 2.61 -5.11 -21.08
CA LYS A 19 1.44 -5.60 -21.82
C LYS A 19 0.33 -4.54 -21.80
N PRO A 20 0.20 -3.68 -22.82
CA PRO A 20 -0.78 -2.59 -22.82
C PRO A 20 -2.23 -3.11 -22.83
N ASP A 21 -2.44 -4.29 -23.41
CA ASP A 21 -3.77 -4.91 -23.50
C ASP A 21 -4.10 -5.84 -22.33
N GLN A 22 -3.31 -5.82 -21.24
CA GLN A 22 -3.42 -6.75 -20.11
C GLN A 22 -4.84 -6.84 -19.51
N PHE A 23 -5.64 -5.79 -19.63
CA PHE A 23 -6.99 -5.69 -19.06
C PHE A 23 -8.12 -5.53 -20.10
N ARG A 24 -7.81 -5.56 -21.40
CA ARG A 24 -8.81 -5.25 -22.46
C ARG A 24 -9.84 -6.36 -22.69
N SER A 25 -9.50 -7.63 -22.46
CA SER A 25 -10.44 -8.76 -22.66
C SER A 25 -11.69 -8.65 -21.80
N ASN A 26 -11.59 -8.01 -20.62
CA ASN A 26 -12.69 -7.99 -19.65
C ASN A 26 -13.67 -6.82 -19.86
N HIS A 27 -13.31 -5.82 -20.66
CA HIS A 27 -14.12 -4.60 -20.81
C HIS A 27 -15.16 -4.69 -21.94
N LEU A 28 -14.90 -5.48 -22.99
CA LEU A 28 -15.83 -5.62 -24.13
C LEU A 28 -17.08 -6.43 -23.78
N GLN A 29 -17.00 -7.40 -22.85
CA GLN A 29 -18.17 -8.15 -22.36
C GLN A 29 -19.11 -7.29 -21.48
N ARG A 30 -18.59 -6.26 -20.80
CA ARG A 30 -19.31 -5.51 -19.76
C ARG A 30 -20.35 -4.53 -20.29
N ARG A 31 -20.24 -4.07 -21.54
CA ARG A 31 -21.22 -3.16 -22.17
C ARG A 31 -22.47 -3.86 -22.72
N SER A 32 -22.43 -5.18 -22.91
CA SER A 32 -23.57 -5.93 -23.46
C SER A 32 -24.64 -6.31 -22.44
N HIS A 33 -24.35 -6.26 -21.13
CA HIS A 33 -25.26 -6.70 -20.06
C HIS A 33 -25.88 -5.55 -19.25
N GLY A 34 -25.90 -4.33 -19.81
CA GLY A 34 -26.63 -3.19 -19.26
C GLY A 34 -28.15 -3.24 -19.45
N GLY A 35 -28.69 -4.37 -19.95
CA GLY A 35 -30.12 -4.57 -20.15
C GLY A 35 -30.55 -5.93 -19.63
N SER A 36 -31.68 -5.94 -18.93
CA SER A 36 -32.45 -7.08 -18.45
C SER A 36 -31.97 -7.79 -17.17
N SER A 37 -32.70 -7.48 -16.11
CA SER A 37 -33.12 -8.43 -15.07
C SER A 37 -33.51 -9.79 -15.65
N SER A 38 -33.23 -10.85 -14.87
CA SER A 38 -33.62 -12.25 -15.07
C SER A 38 -32.86 -13.02 -16.15
N SER A 39 -31.92 -13.87 -15.72
CA SER A 39 -31.83 -15.25 -16.20
C SER A 39 -30.76 -16.03 -15.45
N SER A 40 -31.19 -17.16 -14.93
CA SER A 40 -30.44 -18.40 -14.69
C SER A 40 -29.05 -18.46 -15.36
N ALA A 41 -28.00 -18.40 -14.54
CA ALA A 41 -26.63 -18.66 -14.97
C ALA A 41 -26.42 -20.16 -15.19
N THR A 42 -26.77 -20.63 -16.39
CA THR A 42 -26.33 -21.92 -16.92
C THR A 42 -25.13 -21.65 -17.83
N GLY A 43 -23.93 -21.97 -17.35
CA GLY A 43 -22.75 -22.28 -18.16
C GLY A 43 -22.12 -21.19 -19.05
N THR A 44 -20.79 -21.12 -18.95
CA THR A 44 -19.81 -20.60 -19.95
C THR A 44 -19.51 -19.09 -19.96
N ASN A 45 -18.50 -18.70 -19.16
CA ASN A 45 -17.26 -18.03 -19.61
C ASN A 45 -16.59 -17.33 -18.41
N GLU A 46 -15.55 -17.97 -17.88
CA GLU A 46 -14.87 -17.65 -16.62
C GLU A 46 -14.20 -16.27 -16.53
N SER A 47 -14.06 -15.52 -17.63
CA SER A 47 -13.21 -14.32 -17.63
C SER A 47 -13.95 -12.97 -17.47
N SER A 48 -15.27 -12.96 -17.29
CA SER A 48 -16.04 -11.69 -17.31
C SER A 48 -17.13 -11.55 -16.25
N ALA A 49 -17.18 -12.42 -15.24
CA ALA A 49 -18.15 -12.32 -14.16
C ALA A 49 -17.82 -11.15 -13.24
N LEU A 50 -18.82 -10.33 -12.91
CA LEU A 50 -18.75 -9.38 -11.80
C LEU A 50 -18.35 -10.16 -10.54
N LEU A 51 -17.35 -9.66 -9.80
CA LEU A 51 -16.89 -10.31 -8.56
C LEU A 51 -18.04 -10.30 -7.54
N ASP A 52 -18.67 -11.46 -7.29
CA ASP A 52 -19.64 -11.65 -6.19
C ASP A 52 -18.85 -12.04 -4.92
N CYS A 53 -18.75 -11.11 -3.98
CA CYS A 53 -18.06 -11.33 -2.70
C CYS A 53 -18.92 -12.04 -1.64
N ASN A 54 -20.14 -12.46 -1.99
CA ASN A 54 -21.05 -13.09 -1.03
C ASN A 54 -20.64 -14.54 -0.70
N THR A 55 -19.99 -14.71 0.45
CA THR A 55 -19.52 -16.01 0.97
C THR A 55 -20.64 -16.95 1.43
N SER A 56 -21.88 -16.46 1.61
CA SER A 56 -23.01 -17.32 1.99
C SER A 56 -23.37 -18.34 0.91
N LYS A 57 -22.98 -18.08 -0.35
CA LYS A 57 -23.21 -18.96 -1.49
C LYS A 57 -22.06 -19.96 -1.75
N GLY A 58 -21.04 -19.98 -0.89
CA GLY A 58 -19.86 -20.84 -1.03
C GLY A 58 -18.56 -20.06 -1.25
N TRP A 59 -17.61 -20.68 -1.95
CA TRP A 59 -16.28 -20.13 -2.19
C TRP A 59 -16.32 -18.97 -3.19
N VAL A 60 -15.60 -17.88 -2.88
CA VAL A 60 -15.48 -16.71 -3.76
C VAL A 60 -14.36 -16.96 -4.77
N THR A 61 -14.67 -16.84 -6.06
CA THR A 61 -13.67 -16.93 -7.14
C THR A 61 -12.73 -15.73 -7.07
N PRO A 62 -11.41 -15.93 -6.85
CA PRO A 62 -10.44 -14.84 -6.86
C PRO A 62 -10.37 -14.16 -8.23
N TRP A 63 -10.05 -12.87 -8.24
CA TRP A 63 -9.84 -12.17 -9.50
C TRP A 63 -8.58 -12.67 -10.20
N GLU A 64 -8.72 -13.12 -11.46
CA GLU A 64 -7.64 -13.73 -12.26
C GLU A 64 -6.36 -12.89 -12.33
N GLN A 65 -6.49 -11.56 -12.34
CA GLN A 65 -5.33 -10.65 -12.43
C GLN A 65 -4.78 -10.24 -11.05
N GLY A 66 -5.48 -10.59 -9.97
CA GLY A 66 -5.18 -10.14 -8.61
C GLY A 66 -3.79 -10.54 -8.15
N GLU A 67 -3.39 -11.81 -8.38
CA GLU A 67 -2.08 -12.29 -7.97
C GLU A 67 -0.94 -11.54 -8.70
N LYS A 68 -1.10 -11.32 -10.01
CA LYS A 68 -0.12 -10.59 -10.81
C LYS A 68 0.03 -9.14 -10.34
N ILE A 69 -1.08 -8.45 -10.09
CA ILE A 69 -1.07 -7.07 -9.59
C ILE A 69 -0.41 -7.01 -8.21
N SER A 70 -0.80 -7.91 -7.31
CA SER A 70 -0.23 -8.03 -5.96
C SER A 70 1.28 -8.21 -5.98
N ARG A 71 1.80 -9.11 -6.84
CA ARG A 71 3.25 -9.31 -7.02
C ARG A 71 3.98 -8.08 -7.55
N VAL A 72 3.36 -7.27 -8.42
CA VAL A 72 3.99 -6.05 -8.93
C VAL A 72 3.98 -4.95 -7.87
N LEU A 73 2.89 -4.81 -7.11
CA LEU A 73 2.79 -3.85 -6.00
C LEU A 73 3.88 -4.07 -4.95
N ARG A 74 4.14 -5.32 -4.56
CA ARG A 74 5.22 -5.65 -3.60
C ARG A 74 6.62 -5.29 -4.09
N LYS A 75 6.82 -5.22 -5.41
CA LYS A 75 8.11 -4.88 -6.03
C LYS A 75 8.28 -3.40 -6.33
N VAL A 76 7.34 -2.56 -5.91
CA VAL A 76 7.48 -1.10 -6.05
C VAL A 76 8.51 -0.61 -5.05
N GLU A 77 9.46 0.17 -5.56
CA GLU A 77 10.45 0.90 -4.78
C GLU A 77 10.42 2.34 -5.30
N ILE A 78 10.06 3.28 -4.41
CA ILE A 78 9.92 4.71 -4.74
C ILE A 78 10.31 5.58 -3.53
N ASP A 79 10.66 6.83 -3.80
CA ASP A 79 10.80 7.88 -2.78
C ASP A 79 9.52 8.72 -2.73
N GLY A 80 8.80 8.63 -1.61
CA GLY A 80 7.53 9.33 -1.38
C GLY A 80 7.62 10.41 -0.29
N LEU A 81 6.48 10.98 0.07
CA LEU A 81 6.38 11.97 1.16
C LEU A 81 6.70 11.36 2.53
N SER A 82 6.45 10.06 2.71
CA SER A 82 6.81 9.31 3.92
C SER A 82 8.20 8.67 3.85
N GLY A 83 9.08 9.13 2.96
CA GLY A 83 10.42 8.58 2.74
C GLY A 83 10.43 7.43 1.74
N GLU A 84 11.44 6.56 1.84
CA GLU A 84 11.59 5.37 0.98
C GLU A 84 10.44 4.38 1.21
N ILE A 85 9.80 3.92 0.14
CA ILE A 85 8.67 3.00 0.18
C ILE A 85 9.07 1.71 -0.52
N ARG A 86 9.18 0.65 0.26
CA ARG A 86 9.48 -0.71 -0.19
C ARG A 86 8.68 -1.71 0.62
N PHE A 87 8.42 -2.86 0.03
CA PHE A 87 7.65 -3.92 0.67
C PHE A 87 8.40 -5.25 0.65
N ASP A 88 8.17 -6.08 1.66
CA ASP A 88 8.58 -7.48 1.66
C ASP A 88 7.62 -8.36 0.83
N GLU A 89 7.89 -9.66 0.79
CA GLU A 89 7.06 -10.64 0.06
C GLU A 89 5.67 -10.84 0.68
N ASP A 90 5.48 -10.48 1.95
CA ASP A 90 4.17 -10.49 2.62
C ASP A 90 3.40 -9.17 2.41
N GLY A 91 4.02 -8.16 1.80
CA GLY A 91 3.44 -6.85 1.54
C GLY A 91 3.54 -5.86 2.70
N ARG A 92 4.41 -6.13 3.69
CA ARG A 92 4.70 -5.20 4.78
C ARG A 92 5.75 -4.20 4.34
N ARG A 93 5.62 -2.96 4.82
CA ARG A 93 6.64 -1.93 4.56
C ARG A 93 7.93 -2.33 5.28
N ILE A 94 9.06 -2.19 4.60
CA ILE A 94 10.40 -2.45 5.13
C ILE A 94 11.32 -1.27 4.83
N ASN A 95 12.46 -1.22 5.52
CA ASN A 95 13.46 -0.16 5.40
C ASN A 95 12.85 1.22 5.64
N TYR A 96 12.11 1.36 6.73
CA TYR A 96 11.44 2.62 7.07
C TYR A 96 11.89 3.14 8.43
N THR A 97 11.93 4.46 8.51
CA THR A 97 12.31 5.20 9.71
C THR A 97 11.08 5.86 10.32
N LEU A 98 10.95 5.79 11.64
CA LEU A 98 9.98 6.55 12.43
C LEU A 98 10.72 7.55 13.31
N HIS A 99 10.27 8.80 13.30
CA HIS A 99 10.76 9.81 14.22
C HIS A 99 10.00 9.72 15.55
N VAL A 100 10.74 9.55 16.65
CA VAL A 100 10.17 9.60 18.00
C VAL A 100 10.31 11.02 18.51
N VAL A 101 9.17 11.64 18.81
CA VAL A 101 9.09 13.04 19.23
C VAL A 101 8.51 13.16 20.62
N GLU A 102 9.03 14.10 21.39
CA GLU A 102 8.54 14.49 22.71
C GLU A 102 8.01 15.92 22.64
N MET A 103 6.91 16.20 23.35
CA MET A 103 6.42 17.56 23.56
C MET A 103 7.10 18.14 24.79
N SER A 104 7.89 19.19 24.59
CA SER A 104 8.55 19.89 25.69
C SER A 104 7.58 20.83 26.44
N VAL A 105 8.01 21.31 27.61
CA VAL A 105 7.21 22.22 28.47
C VAL A 105 6.83 23.55 27.83
N ASN A 106 7.56 23.98 26.79
CA ASN A 106 7.25 25.19 26.02
C ASN A 106 6.39 24.88 24.78
N SER A 107 5.78 23.69 24.72
CA SER A 107 4.95 23.22 23.61
C SER A 107 5.70 23.10 22.28
N THR A 108 7.03 22.88 22.31
CA THR A 108 7.79 22.55 21.10
C THR A 108 7.95 21.04 20.96
N LEU A 109 7.66 20.51 19.78
CA LEU A 109 7.95 19.11 19.43
C LEU A 109 9.44 18.97 19.13
N GLN A 110 10.12 18.11 19.87
CA GLN A 110 11.53 17.81 19.68
C GLN A 110 11.69 16.33 19.36
N GLN A 111 12.45 16.02 18.31
CA GLN A 111 12.80 14.64 18.03
C GLN A 111 13.84 14.17 19.04
N VAL A 112 13.54 13.10 19.75
CA VAL A 112 14.37 12.55 20.84
C VAL A 112 15.02 11.22 20.46
N ALA A 113 14.46 10.53 19.47
CA ALA A 113 15.01 9.29 18.96
C ALA A 113 14.56 9.04 17.51
N GLU A 114 15.21 8.08 16.89
CA GLU A 114 14.78 7.44 15.66
C GLU A 114 14.42 5.99 15.97
N TRP A 115 13.39 5.44 15.31
CA TRP A 115 13.15 4.01 15.30
C TRP A 115 13.28 3.49 13.88
N ARG A 116 14.06 2.44 13.69
CA ARG A 116 14.22 1.75 12.41
C ARG A 116 13.75 0.31 12.54
N ASP A 117 13.22 -0.25 11.47
CA ASP A 117 12.75 -1.64 11.45
C ASP A 117 13.88 -2.67 11.65
N ASP A 118 15.10 -2.34 11.25
CA ASP A 118 16.29 -3.19 11.37
C ASP A 118 17.04 -3.08 12.72
N ALA A 119 16.92 -1.94 13.41
CA ALA A 119 17.74 -1.63 14.60
C ALA A 119 16.94 -1.28 15.86
N GLY A 120 15.62 -1.08 15.75
CA GLY A 120 14.80 -0.64 16.87
C GLY A 120 15.04 0.83 17.23
N LEU A 121 14.96 1.15 18.52
CA LEU A 121 15.06 2.52 19.03
C LEU A 121 16.51 2.99 19.12
N LEU A 122 16.80 4.11 18.47
CA LEU A 122 18.09 4.80 18.42
C LEU A 122 17.94 6.19 19.05
N PRO A 123 18.34 6.38 20.32
CA PRO A 123 18.29 7.68 20.98
C PRO A 123 19.16 8.71 20.24
N LEU A 124 18.59 9.87 19.97
CA LEU A 124 19.38 11.04 19.59
C LEU A 124 19.90 11.64 20.89
N HIS A 125 21.22 11.79 21.01
CA HIS A 125 21.81 12.38 22.22
C HIS A 125 21.20 13.77 22.43
N SER A 126 20.36 13.91 23.45
CA SER A 126 19.83 15.21 23.83
C SER A 126 21.02 16.05 24.30
N HIS A 127 21.11 17.26 23.75
CA HIS A 127 22.01 18.28 24.23
C HIS A 127 21.97 18.30 25.76
N SER A 128 23.15 18.16 26.35
CA SER A 128 23.42 18.46 27.75
C SER A 128 22.57 19.66 28.18
N TYR A 129 21.60 19.43 29.07
CA TYR A 129 21.11 20.52 29.90
C TYR A 129 22.34 21.02 30.65
N ALA A 130 22.96 22.08 30.14
CA ALA A 130 23.98 22.82 30.84
C ALA A 130 23.35 23.16 32.18
N THR A 131 23.81 22.46 33.20
CA THR A 131 23.43 22.69 34.58
C THR A 131 23.94 24.09 34.87
N SER A 132 23.08 25.10 34.69
CA SER A 132 23.32 26.40 35.27
C SER A 132 23.16 26.18 36.77
N SER A 133 24.28 25.83 37.40
CA SER A 133 24.42 25.75 38.82
C SER A 133 23.91 27.05 39.41
N ARG A 134 22.81 26.96 40.17
CA ARG A 134 22.44 27.94 41.18
C ARG A 134 23.69 28.23 42.02
N SER A 135 24.29 29.40 41.82
CA SER A 135 25.09 30.03 42.86
C SER A 135 24.12 30.71 43.82
N ALA A 136 24.10 30.19 45.05
CA ALA A 136 23.50 30.85 46.20
C ALA A 136 24.29 32.10 46.59
#